data_AF-A0ABD1P2B0-F1
#
_entry.id   AF-A0ABD1P2B0-F1
#
_cell.length_a   1.000
_cell.length_b   1.000
_cell.length_c   1.000
_cell.angle_alpha   90.00
_cell.angle_beta   90.00
_cell.angle_gamma   90.00
#
_symmetry.space_group_name_H-M   'P 1'
#
loop_
_entity.id
_entity.type
_entity.pdbx_description
1 polymer ?
#
loop_
_entity_poly.entity_id
_entity_poly.type
_entity_poly.pdbx_seq_one_letter_code
_entity_poly.pdbx_strand_id
1 'polypeptide(L)'
;MKRLQNDTSDELNLVIISHGLAIRVFLMKWFKWTVEQFEYLNNLGNCEFRVMELGFGGEYSLAVHHTDVEMLEWGLSPEMIADQKWRAHTSRGDWNEKCPWYLDSFFDRFADSDVEED
;
A
#
# COMPACT_ATOMS: atom_id res chain seq x y z
N MET A 1 -23.61 4.01 12.05
CA MET A 1 -23.75 2.65 12.61
C MET A 1 -22.34 2.05 12.72
N LYS A 2 -21.69 2.10 13.90
CA LYS A 2 -20.44 1.33 14.12
C LYS A 2 -20.87 -0.13 14.33
N ARG A 3 -20.73 -0.96 13.28
CA ARG A 3 -21.15 -2.36 13.32
C ARG A 3 -20.31 -3.22 14.27
N LEU A 4 -19.13 -2.72 14.63
CA LEU A 4 -18.24 -3.25 15.65
C LEU A 4 -18.32 -2.32 16.86
N GLN A 5 -18.88 -2.80 17.97
CA GLN A 5 -18.81 -2.14 19.27
C GLN A 5 -17.40 -2.37 19.80
N ASN A 6 -16.46 -1.50 19.43
CA ASN A 6 -15.09 -1.52 19.96
C ASN A 6 -14.94 -0.28 20.83
N ASP A 7 -14.53 -0.45 22.09
CA ASP A 7 -14.12 0.68 22.91
C ASP A 7 -12.87 1.29 22.27
N THR A 8 -12.72 2.61 22.38
CA THR A 8 -11.59 3.35 21.76
C THR A 8 -10.23 2.97 22.34
N SER A 9 -10.20 2.10 23.35
CA SER A 9 -9.00 1.57 24.01
C SER A 9 -8.57 0.19 23.50
N ASP A 10 -9.40 -0.51 22.71
CA ASP A 10 -9.10 -1.87 22.30
C ASP A 10 -8.36 -1.90 20.96
N GLU A 11 -7.17 -2.50 20.95
CA GLU A 11 -6.40 -2.76 19.74
C GLU A 11 -7.20 -3.65 18.78
N LEU A 12 -7.47 -3.13 17.56
CA LEU A 12 -8.24 -3.84 16.55
C LEU A 12 -7.31 -4.46 15.51
N ASN A 13 -7.32 -5.79 15.41
CA ASN A 13 -6.65 -6.54 14.36
C ASN A 13 -7.67 -7.03 13.32
N LEU A 14 -7.38 -6.83 12.04
CA LEU A 14 -8.23 -7.26 10.93
C LEU A 14 -7.59 -8.38 10.13
N VAL A 15 -8.36 -9.43 9.84
CA VAL A 15 -7.97 -10.49 8.90
C VAL A 15 -8.84 -10.40 7.66
N ILE A 16 -8.21 -10.26 6.50
CA ILE A 16 -8.88 -10.23 5.19
C ILE A 16 -8.57 -11.53 4.46
N ILE A 17 -9.60 -12.33 4.18
CA ILE A 17 -9.49 -13.58 3.42
C ILE A 17 -10.13 -13.35 2.05
N SER A 18 -9.36 -13.51 0.99
CA SER A 18 -9.83 -13.29 -0.39
C SER A 18 -8.93 -14.01 -1.40
N HIS A 19 -9.13 -13.72 -2.69
CA HIS A 19 -8.34 -14.23 -3.81
C HIS A 19 -7.10 -13.38 -4.05
N GLY A 20 -6.05 -13.97 -4.66
CA GLY A 20 -4.78 -13.29 -4.93
C GLY A 20 -4.92 -11.98 -5.70
N LEU A 21 -5.78 -11.93 -6.74
CA LEU A 21 -6.05 -10.71 -7.49
C LEU A 21 -6.70 -9.63 -6.62
N ALA A 22 -7.69 -10.00 -5.82
CA ALA A 22 -8.41 -9.06 -4.96
C ALA A 22 -7.49 -8.45 -3.88
N ILE A 23 -6.59 -9.24 -3.30
CA ILE A 23 -5.59 -8.76 -2.35
C ILE A 23 -4.61 -7.81 -3.04
N ARG A 24 -4.11 -8.13 -4.24
CA ARG A 24 -3.21 -7.21 -4.96
C ARG A 24 -3.88 -5.87 -5.28
N VAL A 25 -5.15 -5.89 -5.71
CA VAL A 25 -5.93 -4.65 -5.96
C VAL A 25 -6.14 -3.86 -4.67
N PHE A 26 -6.41 -4.55 -3.56
CA PHE A 26 -6.50 -3.92 -2.24
C PHE A 26 -5.20 -3.22 -1.86
N LEU A 27 -4.05 -3.90 -1.99
CA LEU A 27 -2.73 -3.34 -1.69
C LEU A 27 -2.38 -2.17 -2.61
N MET A 28 -2.66 -2.29 -3.92
CA MET A 28 -2.49 -1.21 -4.89
C MET A 28 -3.29 0.02 -4.46
N LYS A 29 -4.56 -0.16 -4.10
CA LYS A 29 -5.41 0.96 -3.66
C LYS A 29 -4.94 1.56 -2.33
N TRP A 30 -4.50 0.72 -1.39
CA TRP A 30 -4.05 1.15 -0.08
C TRP A 30 -2.76 1.96 -0.13
N PHE A 31 -1.75 1.42 -0.81
CA PHE A 31 -0.44 2.06 -0.93
C PHE A 31 -0.32 3.03 -2.10
N LYS A 32 -1.41 3.21 -2.86
CA LYS A 32 -1.48 4.10 -4.03
C LYS A 32 -0.43 3.76 -5.08
N TRP A 33 -0.21 2.47 -5.32
CA TRP A 33 0.72 2.01 -6.34
C TRP A 33 0.19 2.28 -7.75
N THR A 34 1.10 2.51 -8.69
CA THR A 34 0.74 2.71 -10.10
C THR A 34 0.28 1.40 -10.75
N VAL A 35 -0.33 1.49 -11.93
CA VAL A 35 -0.74 0.30 -12.70
C VAL A 35 0.48 -0.56 -13.03
N GLU A 36 1.59 0.05 -13.42
CA GLU A 36 2.83 -0.66 -13.75
C GLU A 36 3.36 -1.41 -12.52
N GLN A 37 3.44 -0.72 -11.37
CA GLN A 37 3.86 -1.33 -10.11
C GLN A 37 2.96 -2.51 -9.73
N PHE A 38 1.65 -2.40 -9.94
CA PHE A 38 0.69 -3.49 -9.71
C PHE A 38 0.89 -4.67 -10.66
N GLU A 39 1.16 -4.43 -11.94
CA GLU A 39 1.34 -5.48 -12.94
C GLU A 39 2.56 -6.37 -12.65
N TYR A 40 3.59 -5.83 -12.00
CA TYR A 40 4.77 -6.58 -11.58
C TYR A 40 4.58 -7.41 -10.30
N LEU A 41 3.48 -7.20 -9.55
CA LEU A 41 3.23 -7.94 -8.32
C LEU A 41 2.88 -9.41 -8.59
N ASN A 42 3.59 -10.30 -7.92
CA ASN A 42 3.29 -11.73 -7.93
C ASN A 42 2.00 -12.02 -7.16
N ASN A 43 1.20 -12.97 -7.67
CA ASN A 43 0.06 -13.49 -6.90
C ASN A 43 0.58 -14.16 -5.62
N LEU A 44 -0.14 -13.97 -4.52
CA LEU A 44 0.08 -14.73 -3.31
C LEU A 44 -0.15 -16.22 -3.60
N GLY A 45 0.70 -17.07 -3.03
CA GLY A 45 0.48 -18.51 -3.00
C GLY A 45 -0.76 -18.90 -2.18
N ASN A 46 -1.23 -20.14 -2.36
CA ASN A 46 -2.36 -20.64 -1.57
C ASN A 46 -2.01 -20.63 -0.08
N CYS A 47 -2.90 -20.05 0.74
CA CYS A 47 -2.72 -19.88 2.19
C CYS A 47 -1.52 -19.00 2.60
N GLU A 48 -0.90 -18.28 1.66
CA GLU A 48 0.05 -17.24 2.03
C GLU A 48 -0.65 -16.01 2.61
N PHE A 49 0.07 -15.29 3.45
CA PHE A 49 -0.40 -14.05 4.05
C PHE A 49 0.65 -12.96 3.93
N ARG A 50 0.19 -11.72 4.05
CA ARG A 50 1.02 -10.52 4.18
C ARG A 50 0.49 -9.74 5.37
N VAL A 51 1.40 -9.24 6.19
CA VAL A 51 1.07 -8.43 7.37
C VAL A 51 1.34 -6.97 7.05
N MET A 52 0.32 -6.15 7.23
CA MET A 52 0.44 -4.70 7.23
C MET A 52 0.35 -4.25 8.69
N GLU A 53 1.39 -3.60 9.18
CA GLU A 53 1.45 -3.12 10.57
C GLU A 53 1.67 -1.61 10.60
N LEU A 54 1.12 -0.97 11.63
CA LEU A 54 1.25 0.46 11.88
C LEU A 54 2.70 0.79 12.26
N GLY A 55 3.40 1.55 11.42
CA GLY A 55 4.70 2.11 11.72
C GLY A 55 4.64 3.26 12.73
N PHE A 56 5.81 3.78 13.12
CA PHE A 56 5.93 4.83 14.14
C PHE A 56 5.15 6.12 13.81
N GLY A 57 4.97 6.42 12.53
CA GLY A 57 4.24 7.60 12.04
C GLY A 57 2.73 7.47 12.02
N GLY A 58 2.19 6.29 12.32
CA GLY A 58 0.76 6.00 12.21
C GLY A 58 0.31 5.53 10.83
N GLU A 59 1.24 5.08 9.99
CA GLU A 59 0.94 4.52 8.66
C GLU A 59 1.16 3.02 8.64
N TYR A 60 0.28 2.31 7.95
CA TYR A 60 0.50 0.90 7.70
C TYR A 60 1.65 0.69 6.72
N SER A 61 2.45 -0.34 6.97
CA SER A 61 3.58 -0.73 6.13
C SER A 61 3.77 -2.24 6.14
N LEU A 62 4.26 -2.77 5.02
CA LEU A 62 4.77 -4.15 4.92
C LEU A 62 6.17 -4.29 5.53
N ALA A 63 6.98 -3.23 5.52
CA ALA A 63 8.39 -3.29 5.95
C ALA A 63 8.60 -3.37 7.47
N VAL A 64 7.52 -3.32 8.27
CA VAL A 64 7.60 -3.56 9.72
C VAL A 64 7.78 -5.05 10.01
N HIS A 65 7.06 -5.91 9.27
CA HIS A 65 7.03 -7.35 9.51
C HIS A 65 7.79 -8.17 8.47
N HIS A 66 8.14 -7.58 7.33
CA HIS A 66 8.74 -8.29 6.18
C HIS A 66 10.07 -7.68 5.76
N THR A 67 10.96 -8.53 5.25
CA THR A 67 12.29 -8.15 4.76
C THR A 67 12.24 -7.63 3.32
N ASP A 68 13.29 -6.91 2.91
CA ASP A 68 13.47 -6.48 1.51
C ASP A 68 13.46 -7.65 0.53
N VAL A 69 14.08 -8.77 0.91
CA VAL A 69 14.21 -9.95 0.05
C VAL A 69 12.84 -10.53 -0.24
N GLU A 70 12.01 -10.71 0.80
CA GLU A 70 10.64 -11.18 0.64
C GLU A 70 9.82 -10.22 -0.23
N MET A 71 9.92 -8.91 0.01
CA MET A 71 9.20 -7.92 -0.79
C MET A 71 9.64 -7.93 -2.27
N LEU A 72 10.92 -8.09 -2.55
CA LEU A 72 11.43 -8.25 -3.92
C LEU A 72 10.90 -9.53 -4.57
N GLU A 73 10.87 -10.64 -3.85
CA GLU A 73 10.30 -11.91 -4.33
C GLU A 73 8.81 -11.80 -4.64
N TRP A 74 8.09 -10.88 -4.00
CA TRP A 74 6.68 -10.59 -4.30
C TRP A 74 6.48 -9.65 -5.48
N GLY A 75 7.57 -9.17 -6.09
CA GLY A 75 7.54 -8.27 -7.23
C GLY A 75 7.47 -6.79 -6.88
N LEU A 76 7.74 -6.41 -5.62
CA LEU A 76 7.84 -4.99 -5.28
C LEU A 76 9.12 -4.40 -5.90
N SER A 77 8.98 -3.25 -6.53
CA SER A 77 10.13 -2.50 -7.04
C SER A 77 10.96 -1.91 -5.88
N PRO A 78 12.24 -1.57 -6.11
CA PRO A 78 13.07 -0.89 -5.10
C PRO A 78 12.44 0.41 -4.57
N GLU A 79 11.69 1.11 -5.43
CA GLU A 79 10.95 2.32 -5.06
C GLU A 79 9.78 2.02 -4.12
N MET A 80 8.99 0.98 -4.40
CA MET A 80 7.91 0.54 -3.52
C MET A 80 8.47 0.13 -2.15
N ILE A 81 9.60 -0.58 -2.13
CA ILE A 81 10.26 -1.00 -0.87
C ILE A 81 10.75 0.22 -0.09
N ALA A 82 11.30 1.23 -0.75
CA ALA A 82 11.71 2.47 -0.10
C ALA A 82 10.52 3.20 0.53
N ASP A 83 9.38 3.26 -0.16
CA ASP A 83 8.12 3.79 0.38
C ASP A 83 7.64 3.00 1.61
N GLN A 84 7.64 1.67 1.54
CA GLN A 84 7.25 0.83 2.69
C GLN A 84 8.17 1.07 3.90
N LYS A 85 9.49 1.16 3.70
CA LYS A 85 10.43 1.48 4.77
C LYS A 85 10.19 2.86 5.36
N TRP A 86 9.89 3.84 4.52
CA TRP A 86 9.56 5.19 4.98
C TRP A 86 8.31 5.18 5.85
N ARG A 87 7.24 4.50 5.43
CA ARG A 87 6.01 4.32 6.23
C ARG A 87 6.25 3.64 7.56
N ALA A 88 7.17 2.67 7.61
CA ALA A 88 7.49 1.94 8.83
C ALA A 88 8.22 2.80 9.87
N HIS A 89 9.16 3.66 9.43
CA HIS A 89 10.13 4.32 10.31
C HIS A 89 9.89 5.81 10.56
N THR A 90 9.19 6.49 9.64
CA THR A 90 9.09 7.95 9.68
C THR A 90 8.09 8.42 10.73
N SER A 91 8.44 9.50 11.45
CA SER A 91 7.60 10.07 12.51
C SER A 91 6.49 10.95 11.94
N ARG A 92 5.42 11.16 12.72
CA ARG A 92 4.28 11.98 12.31
C ARG A 92 4.57 13.48 12.10
N GLY A 93 5.82 13.92 12.28
CA GLY A 93 6.27 15.30 11.98
C GLY A 93 6.92 15.48 10.61
N ASP A 94 7.39 14.41 9.97
CA ASP A 94 8.23 14.48 8.77
C ASP A 94 7.43 14.47 7.45
N TRP A 95 6.11 14.57 7.56
CA TRP A 95 5.15 14.54 6.45
C TRP A 95 5.25 15.72 5.48
N ASN A 96 5.78 16.85 5.95
CA ASN A 96 5.59 18.13 5.28
C ASN A 96 6.49 18.39 4.06
N GLU A 97 7.44 17.51 3.72
CA GLU A 97 8.39 17.85 2.64
C GLU A 97 8.62 16.79 1.55
N LYS A 98 8.23 15.52 1.70
CA LYS A 98 8.63 14.48 0.73
C LYS A 98 7.66 13.31 0.58
N CYS A 99 6.45 13.54 0.09
CA CYS A 99 5.65 12.43 -0.44
C CYS A 99 5.19 12.70 -1.88
N PRO A 100 6.05 12.41 -2.88
CA PRO A 100 5.70 12.51 -4.31
C PRO A 100 4.47 11.67 -4.70
N TRP A 101 4.12 10.68 -3.88
CA TRP A 101 3.11 9.66 -4.13
C TRP A 101 1.71 10.03 -3.63
N TYR A 102 1.54 11.24 -3.09
CA TYR A 102 0.30 11.70 -2.49
C TYR A 102 -0.43 12.68 -3.42
N LEU A 103 -0.96 12.20 -4.55
CA LEU A 103 -2.35 12.41 -5.02
C LEU A 103 -2.55 12.28 -6.53
N ASP A 104 -1.59 12.63 -7.39
CA ASP A 104 -1.91 12.88 -8.81
C ASP A 104 -1.66 11.69 -9.76
N SER A 105 -0.82 10.73 -9.42
CA SER A 105 -0.38 9.71 -10.39
C SER A 105 -1.43 8.65 -10.78
N PHE A 106 -2.54 8.53 -10.03
CA PHE A 106 -3.50 7.41 -10.22
C PHE A 106 -4.47 7.62 -11.39
N PHE A 107 -4.79 8.86 -11.76
CA PHE A 107 -5.68 9.16 -12.90
C PHE A 107 -5.06 10.09 -13.96
N ASP A 108 -3.90 10.70 -13.72
CA ASP A 108 -3.30 11.69 -14.64
C ASP A 108 -3.09 11.16 -16.06
N ARG A 109 -2.76 9.87 -16.24
CA ARG A 109 -2.58 9.30 -17.58
C ARG A 109 -3.85 9.22 -18.43
N PHE A 110 -5.02 9.40 -17.83
CA PHE A 110 -6.31 9.42 -18.53
C PHE A 110 -6.87 10.84 -18.70
N ALA A 111 -6.21 11.87 -18.16
CA ALA A 111 -6.65 13.26 -18.31
C ALA A 111 -6.22 13.89 -19.65
N ASP A 112 -5.16 13.35 -20.29
CA ASP A 112 -4.57 13.93 -21.49
C ASP A 112 -5.15 13.40 -22.83
N SER A 113 -6.20 12.56 -22.82
CA SER A 113 -6.76 11.99 -24.07
C SER A 113 -7.95 12.77 -24.67
N ASP A 114 -8.48 13.79 -24.00
CA ASP A 114 -9.73 14.46 -24.41
C ASP A 114 -9.52 15.86 -25.03
N VAL A 115 -8.30 16.20 -25.45
CA VAL A 115 -8.01 17.47 -26.13
C VAL A 115 -7.34 17.20 -27.47
N GLU A 116 -8.13 16.93 -28.51
CA GLU A 116 -7.92 17.37 -29.90
C GLU A 116 -9.05 16.87 -30.82
N GLU A 117 -9.90 17.79 -31.31
CA GLU A 117 -10.19 17.95 -32.74
C GLU A 117 -10.92 19.31 -32.94
N ASP A 118 -10.32 20.13 -33.80
CA ASP A 118 -10.71 21.51 -34.19
C ASP A 118 -12.11 21.65 -34.81
#